data_AF-A0A3C2D5B8-F1
#
_entry.id   AF-A0A3C2D5B8-F1
#
_cell.length_a   1.000
_cell.length_b   1.000
_cell.length_c   1.000
_cell.angle_alpha   90.00
_cell.angle_beta   90.00
_cell.angle_gamma   90.00
#
_symmetry.space_group_name_H-M   'P 1'
#
loop_
_entity.id
_entity.type
_entity.pdbx_description
1 polymer ?
#
loop_
_entity_poly.entity_id
_entity_poly.type
_entity_poly.pdbx_seq_one_letter_code
_entity_poly.pdbx_strand_id
1 'polypeptide(L)'
;MKAMVIKFKDDSEMRLISGLLDKMKIQSKVLATEDLEDIGLGEMMLKVDRSDKVSRDMIMEKIGLLNLLALYTVRIFIGYFLKTEKAGKSGFFYSFF
;
A
#
# COMPACT_ATOMS: atom_id res chain seq x y z
N MET A 1 23.68 -11.50 -4.93
CA MET A 1 23.09 -12.71 -5.53
C MET A 1 22.50 -12.35 -6.88
N LYS A 2 22.52 -13.28 -7.84
CA LYS A 2 21.83 -13.14 -9.13
C LYS A 2 20.79 -14.26 -9.21
N ALA A 3 19.57 -13.92 -9.59
CA ALA A 3 18.47 -14.87 -9.74
C ALA A 3 18.05 -14.92 -11.21
N MET A 4 17.52 -16.06 -11.64
CA MET A 4 16.96 -16.26 -12.97
C MET A 4 15.51 -16.72 -12.79
N VAL A 5 14.59 -16.04 -13.48
CA VAL A 5 13.19 -16.43 -13.55
C VAL A 5 12.96 -17.16 -14.88
N ILE A 6 12.42 -18.38 -14.80
CA ILE A 6 12.09 -19.21 -15.95
C ILE A 6 10.56 -19.32 -16.01
N LYS A 7 9.97 -18.93 -17.14
CA LYS A 7 8.54 -19.12 -17.40
C LYS A 7 8.36 -20.34 -18.28
N PHE A 8 7.51 -21.27 -17.84
CA PHE A 8 7.17 -22.48 -18.58
C PHE A 8 5.91 -22.23 -19.40
N LYS A 9 5.84 -22.82 -20.59
CA LYS A 9 4.65 -22.77 -21.45
C LYS A 9 3.52 -23.67 -20.93
N ASP A 10 3.90 -24.82 -20.34
CA ASP A 10 2.97 -25.82 -19.81
C ASP A 10 3.58 -26.64 -18.65
N ASP A 11 2.73 -27.43 -17.99
CA ASP A 11 3.11 -28.27 -16.86
C ASP A 11 4.13 -29.35 -17.21
N SER A 12 4.16 -29.83 -18.46
CA SER A 12 5.08 -30.88 -18.88
C SER A 12 6.49 -30.34 -18.98
N GLU A 13 6.64 -29.14 -19.54
CA GLU A 13 7.91 -28.41 -19.59
C GLU A 13 8.43 -28.10 -18.19
N MET A 14 7.55 -27.62 -17.29
CA MET A 14 7.92 -27.35 -15.89
C MET A 14 8.49 -28.60 -15.21
N ARG A 15 7.82 -29.76 -15.35
CA ARG A 15 8.26 -31.03 -14.75
C ARG A 15 9.61 -31.49 -15.32
N LEU A 16 9.79 -31.37 -16.63
CA LEU A 16 11.04 -31.74 -17.30
C LEU A 16 12.21 -30.90 -16.80
N ILE A 17 12.07 -29.57 -16.82
CA ILE A 17 13.13 -28.65 -16.40
C ILE A 17 13.40 -28.80 -14.90
N SER A 18 12.37 -28.90 -14.06
CA SER A 18 12.54 -29.08 -12.61
C SER A 18 13.31 -30.37 -12.30
N GLY A 19 13.00 -31.47 -12.98
CA GLY A 19 13.74 -32.73 -12.83
C GLY A 19 15.18 -32.66 -13.33
N LEU A 20 15.47 -31.88 -14.37
CA LEU A 20 16.83 -31.63 -14.83
C LEU A 20 17.64 -30.82 -13.78
N LEU A 21 17.06 -29.74 -13.26
CA LEU A 21 17.70 -28.89 -12.26
C LEU A 21 17.99 -29.67 -10.97
N ASP A 22 17.07 -30.52 -10.53
CA ASP A 22 17.25 -31.38 -9.37
C ASP A 22 18.42 -32.37 -9.55
N LYS A 23 18.50 -33.01 -10.73
CA LYS A 23 19.64 -33.89 -11.08
C LYS A 23 20.98 -33.16 -11.10
N MET A 24 20.97 -31.89 -11.50
CA MET A 24 22.15 -31.03 -11.47
C MET A 24 22.46 -30.45 -10.08
N LYS A 25 21.65 -30.78 -9.07
CA LYS A 25 21.73 -30.22 -7.70
C LYS A 25 21.60 -28.70 -7.67
N ILE A 26 20.86 -28.13 -8.63
CA ILE A 26 20.54 -26.71 -8.67
C ILE A 26 19.25 -26.50 -7.89
N GLN A 27 19.31 -25.64 -6.88
CA GLN A 27 18.13 -25.29 -6.09
C GLN A 27 17.18 -24.44 -6.95
N SER A 28 15.96 -24.95 -7.16
CA SER A 28 14.88 -24.24 -7.83
C SER A 28 13.67 -24.12 -6.91
N LYS A 29 12.95 -22.99 -7.02
CA LYS A 29 11.69 -22.75 -6.31
C LYS A 29 10.61 -22.44 -7.34
N VAL A 30 9.45 -23.08 -7.20
CA VAL A 30 8.25 -22.70 -7.95
C VAL A 30 7.64 -21.48 -7.27
N LEU A 31 7.38 -20.43 -8.05
CA LEU A 31 6.79 -19.18 -7.60
C LEU A 31 5.34 -19.11 -8.07
N ALA A 32 4.46 -18.58 -7.22
CA ALA A 32 3.12 -18.22 -7.64
C ALA A 32 3.14 -16.95 -8.50
N THR A 33 2.04 -16.64 -9.17
CA THR A 33 1.93 -15.42 -9.99
C THR A 33 2.06 -14.17 -9.12
N GLU A 34 1.48 -14.19 -7.92
CA GLU A 34 1.53 -13.11 -6.94
C GLU A 34 2.99 -12.83 -6.52
N ASP A 35 3.77 -13.89 -6.28
CA ASP A 35 5.19 -13.76 -5.94
C ASP A 35 6.00 -13.08 -7.08
N LEU A 36 5.63 -13.35 -8.34
CA LEU A 36 6.27 -12.73 -9.50
C LEU A 36 5.90 -11.25 -9.65
N GLU A 37 4.65 -10.91 -9.38
CA GLU A 37 4.18 -9.52 -9.38
C GLU A 37 4.91 -8.71 -8.31
N ASP A 38 5.07 -9.26 -7.11
CA ASP A 38 5.80 -8.64 -6.00
C ASP A 38 7.28 -8.40 -6.35
N ILE A 39 7.94 -9.36 -6.99
CA ILE A 39 9.33 -9.19 -7.48
C ILE A 39 9.39 -8.07 -8.52
N GLY A 40 8.45 -8.07 -9.47
CA GLY A 40 8.36 -7.03 -10.50
C GLY A 40 8.15 -5.63 -9.91
N LEU A 41 7.25 -5.51 -8.93
CA LEU A 41 7.01 -4.27 -8.21
C LEU A 41 8.26 -3.81 -7.46
N GLY A 42 8.94 -4.72 -6.77
CA GLY A 42 10.20 -4.44 -6.08
C GLY A 42 11.27 -3.88 -7.03
N GLU A 43 11.43 -4.46 -8.22
CA GLU A 43 12.37 -3.96 -9.23
C GLU A 43 12.01 -2.56 -9.73
N MET A 44 10.71 -2.28 -9.95
CA MET A 44 10.27 -0.93 -10.33
C MET A 44 10.56 0.08 -9.22
N MET A 45 10.30 -0.28 -7.96
CA MET A 45 10.56 0.58 -6.80
C MET A 45 12.05 0.85 -6.55
N LEU A 46 12.94 -0.02 -7.02
CA LEU A 46 14.38 0.20 -6.98
C LEU A 46 14.87 1.15 -8.08
N LYS A 47 14.18 1.17 -9.24
CA LYS A 47 14.51 2.03 -10.38
C LYS A 47 13.94 3.44 -10.25
N VAL A 48 12.92 3.64 -9.41
CA VAL A 48 12.33 4.95 -9.15
C VAL A 48 13.33 5.85 -8.44
N ASP A 49 13.49 7.08 -8.96
CA ASP A 49 14.26 8.13 -8.30
C ASP A 49 13.57 8.53 -6.98
N ARG A 50 14.32 8.45 -5.87
CA ARG A 50 13.84 8.78 -4.52
C ARG A 50 14.38 10.14 -4.05
N SER A 51 14.99 10.91 -4.94
CA SER A 51 15.49 12.25 -4.64
C SER A 51 14.36 13.21 -4.28
N ASP A 52 13.18 13.03 -4.91
CA ASP A 52 11.99 13.83 -4.64
C ASP A 52 11.23 13.30 -3.42
N LYS A 53 11.45 13.93 -2.27
CA LYS A 53 10.75 13.63 -1.02
C LYS A 53 9.46 14.44 -0.96
N VAL A 54 8.35 13.78 -1.24
CA VAL A 54 7.01 14.36 -1.03
C VAL A 54 6.69 14.49 0.47
N SER A 55 6.04 15.59 0.86
CA SER A 55 5.60 15.81 2.23
C SER A 55 4.44 14.88 2.60
N ARG A 56 4.27 14.60 3.88
CA ARG A 56 3.14 13.78 4.38
C ARG A 56 1.79 14.38 3.99
N ASP A 57 1.67 15.70 3.98
CA ASP A 57 0.42 16.39 3.66
C ASP A 57 0.01 16.14 2.19
N MET A 58 0.96 16.20 1.26
CA MET A 58 0.72 15.88 -0.15
C MET A 58 0.33 14.41 -0.36
N ILE A 59 0.91 13.49 0.43
CA ILE A 59 0.55 12.07 0.40
C ILE A 59 -0.91 11.90 0.88
N MET A 60 -1.27 12.55 2.00
CA MET A 60 -2.60 12.46 2.58
C MET A 60 -3.69 13.08 1.70
N GLU A 61 -3.35 14.12 0.96
CA GLU A 61 -4.22 14.72 -0.05
C GLU A 61 -4.48 13.75 -1.21
N LYS A 62 -3.41 13.14 -1.78
CA LYS A 62 -3.53 12.20 -2.90
C LYS A 62 -4.26 10.89 -2.54
N ILE A 63 -4.11 10.41 -1.31
CA ILE A 63 -4.79 9.19 -0.83
C ILE A 63 -6.23 9.50 -0.37
N GLY A 64 -6.65 10.77 -0.37
CA GLY A 64 -8.01 11.19 0.00
C GLY A 64 -8.30 11.15 1.50
N LEU A 65 -7.28 10.88 2.34
CA LEU A 65 -7.40 10.82 3.80
C LEU A 65 -7.65 12.20 4.43
N LEU A 66 -7.20 13.27 3.79
CA LEU A 66 -7.42 14.64 4.26
C LEU A 66 -8.92 14.98 4.34
N ASN A 67 -9.70 14.54 3.35
CA ASN A 67 -11.16 14.74 3.33
C ASN A 67 -11.87 13.92 4.42
N LEU A 68 -11.34 12.76 4.78
CA LEU A 68 -11.93 11.89 5.79
C LEU A 68 -11.74 12.47 7.21
N LEU A 69 -10.56 13.05 7.48
CA LEU A 69 -10.27 13.81 8.70
C LEU A 69 -11.11 15.09 8.79
N ALA A 70 -11.30 15.81 7.68
CA ALA A 70 -12.18 16.97 7.62
C ALA A 70 -13.64 16.61 7.94
N LEU A 71 -14.15 15.51 7.39
CA LEU A 71 -15.51 15.03 7.72
C LEU A 71 -15.62 14.59 9.18
N TYR A 72 -14.58 13.98 9.76
CA TYR A 72 -14.60 13.53 11.15
C TYR A 72 -14.58 14.71 12.14
N THR A 73 -13.76 15.73 11.87
CA THR A 73 -13.70 16.96 12.68
C THR A 73 -15.02 17.74 12.61
N VAL A 74 -15.60 17.90 11.41
CA VAL A 74 -16.93 18.51 11.24
C VAL A 74 -18.01 17.73 11.99
N ARG A 75 -18.00 16.39 11.92
CA ARG A 75 -18.96 15.54 12.64
C ARG A 75 -18.84 15.65 14.16
N ILE A 76 -17.60 15.70 14.69
CA ILE A 76 -17.37 15.94 16.11
C ILE A 76 -17.91 17.32 16.50
N PHE A 77 -17.59 18.36 15.73
CA PHE A 77 -18.00 19.73 16.02
C PHE A 77 -19.53 19.91 16.02
N ILE A 78 -20.23 19.34 15.01
CA ILE A 78 -21.71 19.31 14.97
C ILE A 78 -22.28 18.56 16.17
N GLY A 79 -21.66 17.44 16.58
CA GLY A 79 -22.07 16.68 17.76
C GLY A 79 -21.95 17.48 19.06
N TYR A 80 -20.86 18.24 19.24
CA TYR A 80 -20.70 19.13 20.38
C TYR A 80 -21.70 20.30 20.34
N PHE A 81 -21.92 20.91 19.17
CA PHE A 81 -22.86 22.03 19.01
C PHE A 81 -24.31 21.64 19.35
N LEU A 82 -24.80 20.52 18.80
CA LEU A 82 -26.15 20.01 19.10
C LEU A 82 -26.33 19.62 20.58
N LYS A 83 -25.25 19.20 21.25
CA LYS A 83 -25.28 18.87 22.68
C LYS A 83 -25.35 20.13 23.55
N THR A 84 -24.73 21.23 23.14
CA THR A 84 -24.81 22.52 23.85
C THR A 84 -26.17 23.20 23.71
N GLU A 85 -26.81 23.06 22.55
CA GLU A 85 -28.13 23.66 22.27
C GLU A 85 -29.25 23.00 23.09
N LYS A 86 -29.22 21.66 23.25
CA LYS A 86 -30.16 20.93 24.13
C LYS A 86 -29.94 21.19 25.62
N ALA A 87 -28.78 21.72 26.03
CA ALA A 87 -28.44 21.97 27.42
C ALA A 87 -28.75 23.40 27.89
N GLY A 88 -29.34 24.26 27.05
CA GLY A 88 -29.80 25.59 27.44
C GLY A 88 -28.70 26.55 27.91
N LYS A 89 -27.43 26.30 27.54
CA LYS A 89 -26.29 27.17 27.86
C LYS A 89 -25.73 27.74 26.57
N SER A 90 -25.71 29.07 26.50
CA SER A 90 -25.11 29.86 25.42
C SER A 90 -23.72 29.34 25.07
N GLY A 91 -23.55 28.95 23.80
CA GLY A 91 -22.35 28.30 23.27
C GLY A 91 -21.12 29.17 23.45
N PHE A 92 -20.16 28.64 24.20
CA PHE A 92 -18.82 29.21 24.36
C PHE A 92 -18.04 28.91 23.07
N PHE A 93 -17.90 29.92 22.20
CA PHE A 93 -16.98 29.88 21.07
C PHE A 93 -15.55 29.81 21.61
N TYR A 94 -14.95 28.62 21.65
CA TYR A 94 -13.49 28.53 21.71
C TYR A 94 -12.96 28.58 20.28
N SER A 95 -12.36 29.72 19.95
CA SER A 95 -11.44 29.91 18.83
C SER A 95 -10.27 28.93 19.00
N PHE A 96 -10.07 28.05 18.04
CA PHE A 96 -8.82 27.32 17.85
C PHE A 96 -8.35 27.65 16.43
N PHE A 97 -7.43 28.61 16.37
CA PHE A 97 -6.40 28.67 15.32
C PHE A 97 -5.57 27.38 15.34
#